data_AF-A0A976H518-F1
#
_entry.id   AF-A0A976H518-F1
#
_cell.length_a   1.000
_cell.length_b   1.000
_cell.length_c   1.000
_cell.angle_alpha   90.00
_cell.angle_beta   90.00
_cell.angle_gamma   90.00
#
_symmetry.space_group_name_H-M   'P 1'
#
loop_
_entity.id
_entity.type
_entity.pdbx_description
1 polymer ?
#
loop_
_entity_poly.entity_id
_entity_poly.type
_entity_poly.pdbx_seq_one_letter_code
_entity_poly.pdbx_strand_id
1 'polypeptide(L)'
;MRAIKSTANSLACMALLLLAACSNNQPLFRALQPTESGIDFANTINESAQLNILNYEYLYNGGGVGIGDFNNDSLPDIYFTGNLVNNA
;
A
#
# COMPACT_ATOMS: atom_id res chain seq x y z
N MET A 1 -14.37 53.85 15.11
CA MET A 1 -14.56 52.65 15.99
C MET A 1 -15.21 51.43 15.31
N ARG A 2 -15.93 51.55 14.18
CA ARG A 2 -16.54 50.38 13.48
C ARG A 2 -15.53 49.54 12.68
N ALA A 3 -14.52 50.15 12.06
CA ALA A 3 -13.50 49.44 11.27
C ALA A 3 -12.64 48.47 12.10
N ILE A 4 -12.27 48.86 13.34
CA ILE A 4 -11.45 48.04 14.26
C ILE A 4 -12.20 46.79 14.76
N LYS A 5 -13.53 46.86 14.91
CA LYS A 5 -14.35 45.70 15.30
C LYS A 5 -14.51 44.69 14.16
N SER A 6 -14.53 45.15 12.90
CA SER A 6 -14.63 44.30 11.70
C SER A 6 -13.34 43.49 11.46
N THR A 7 -12.18 44.13 11.61
CA THR A 7 -10.88 43.44 11.49
C THR A 7 -10.66 42.43 12.62
N ALA A 8 -11.09 42.74 13.85
CA ALA A 8 -11.03 41.80 14.97
C ALA A 8 -11.91 40.55 14.76
N ASN A 9 -13.12 40.70 14.21
CA ASN A 9 -13.98 39.56 13.86
C ASN A 9 -13.40 38.71 12.73
N SER A 10 -12.76 39.34 11.73
CA SER A 10 -12.10 38.61 10.64
C SER A 10 -10.89 37.79 11.13
N LEU A 11 -10.08 38.35 12.04
CA LEU A 11 -8.98 37.63 12.69
C LEU A 11 -9.49 36.46 13.56
N ALA A 12 -10.60 36.66 14.29
CA ALA A 12 -11.20 35.61 15.10
C ALA A 12 -11.73 34.46 14.23
N CYS A 13 -12.37 34.75 13.08
CA CYS A 13 -12.78 33.73 12.11
C CYS A 13 -11.58 32.98 11.50
N MET A 14 -10.51 33.68 11.15
CA MET A 14 -9.29 33.05 10.61
C MET A 14 -8.63 32.13 11.65
N ALA A 15 -8.57 32.54 12.91
CA ALA A 15 -8.07 31.72 14.01
C ALA A 15 -8.95 30.48 14.24
N LEU A 16 -10.28 30.61 14.14
CA LEU A 16 -11.21 29.50 14.29
C LEU A 16 -11.10 28.49 13.14
N LEU A 17 -10.84 28.96 11.91
CA LEU A 17 -10.59 28.11 10.73
C LEU A 17 -9.27 27.33 10.84
N LEU A 18 -8.23 27.94 11.42
CA LEU A 18 -6.95 27.25 11.66
C LEU A 18 -7.05 26.18 12.75
N LEU A 19 -7.90 26.38 13.76
CA LEU A 19 -8.16 25.38 14.81
C LEU A 19 -9.07 24.23 14.36
N ALA A 20 -9.83 24.41 13.29
CA ALA A 20 -10.69 23.39 12.69
C ALA A 20 -9.99 22.55 11.60
N ALA A 21 -8.70 22.80 11.33
CA ALA A 21 -7.93 22.05 10.35
C ALA A 21 -7.57 20.65 10.89
N CYS A 22 -8.39 19.65 10.58
CA CYS A 22 -8.08 18.25 10.90
C CYS A 22 -6.97 17.70 9.99
N SER A 23 -5.91 17.20 10.60
CA SER A 23 -4.87 16.38 9.95
C SER A 23 -5.24 14.91 10.14
N ASN A 24 -5.58 14.22 9.04
CA ASN A 24 -5.82 12.78 9.07
C ASN A 24 -4.48 12.04 8.93
N ASN A 25 -3.86 11.73 10.06
CA ASN A 25 -2.56 11.04 10.14
C ASN A 25 -2.67 9.51 10.03
N GLN A 26 -3.81 8.98 9.59
CA GLN A 26 -3.95 7.54 9.41
C GLN A 26 -3.26 7.09 8.13
N PRO A 27 -2.46 6.00 8.18
CA PRO A 27 -1.85 5.45 6.98
C PRO A 27 -2.93 4.85 6.07
N LEU A 28 -2.74 4.98 4.76
CA LEU A 28 -3.64 4.38 3.76
C LEU A 28 -3.60 2.85 3.80
N PHE A 29 -2.49 2.28 4.27
CA PHE A 29 -2.26 0.85 4.36
C PHE A 29 -1.71 0.48 5.73
N ARG A 30 -2.12 -0.67 6.25
CA ARG A 30 -1.47 -1.33 7.37
C ARG A 30 -1.00 -2.70 6.93
N ALA A 31 0.14 -3.15 7.46
CA ALA A 31 0.57 -4.52 7.27
C ALA A 31 -0.43 -5.48 7.95
N LEU A 32 -0.79 -6.56 7.26
CA LEU A 32 -1.56 -7.66 7.81
C LEU A 32 -0.61 -8.81 8.14
N GLN A 33 -0.84 -9.48 9.26
CA GLN A 33 -0.15 -10.74 9.53
C GLN A 33 -0.66 -11.84 8.57
N PRO A 34 0.17 -12.84 8.22
CA PRO A 34 -0.27 -13.98 7.41
C PRO A 34 -1.49 -14.69 8.01
N THR A 35 -1.61 -14.73 9.34
CA THR A 35 -2.76 -15.30 10.05
C THR A 35 -4.05 -14.48 9.91
N GLU A 36 -3.95 -13.18 9.60
CA GLU A 36 -5.10 -12.32 9.32
C GLU A 36 -5.53 -12.40 7.85
N SER A 37 -4.57 -12.49 6.92
CA SER A 37 -4.85 -12.52 5.48
C SER A 37 -5.07 -13.92 4.90
N GLY A 38 -4.55 -14.95 5.56
CA GLY A 38 -4.45 -16.31 5.00
C GLY A 38 -3.38 -16.47 3.92
N ILE A 39 -2.53 -15.46 3.70
CA ILE A 39 -1.51 -15.45 2.63
C ILE A 39 -0.11 -15.64 3.26
N ASP A 40 0.55 -16.73 2.92
CA ASP A 40 1.91 -17.08 3.36
C ASP A 40 2.93 -17.23 2.21
N PHE A 41 2.52 -16.99 0.97
CA PHE A 41 3.37 -17.10 -0.21
C PHE A 41 4.59 -16.17 -0.15
N ALA A 42 5.74 -16.69 -0.57
CA ALA A 42 6.97 -15.93 -0.75
C ALA A 42 7.71 -16.36 -2.03
N ASN A 43 8.02 -15.41 -2.92
CA ASN A 43 8.89 -15.63 -4.07
C ASN A 43 10.37 -15.61 -3.62
N THR A 44 10.81 -16.65 -2.93
CA THR A 44 12.18 -16.75 -2.42
C THR A 44 13.17 -16.98 -3.56
N ILE A 45 14.12 -16.05 -3.72
CA ILE A 45 15.21 -16.15 -4.69
C ILE A 45 16.47 -16.65 -3.99
N ASN A 46 16.96 -17.83 -4.41
CA ASN A 46 18.22 -18.37 -3.93
C ASN A 46 19.32 -18.10 -4.97
N GLU A 47 20.13 -17.08 -4.72
CA GLU A 47 21.23 -16.73 -5.61
C GLU A 47 22.38 -17.75 -5.58
N SER A 48 23.11 -17.81 -6.68
CA SER A 48 24.35 -18.58 -6.82
C SER A 48 25.36 -17.83 -7.70
N ALA A 49 26.59 -18.35 -7.77
CA ALA A 49 27.60 -17.80 -8.67
C ALA A 49 27.15 -17.81 -10.14
N GLN A 50 26.26 -18.74 -10.52
CA GLN A 50 25.69 -18.84 -11.86
C GLN A 50 24.39 -18.02 -11.98
N LEU A 51 23.55 -18.03 -10.95
CA LEU A 51 22.23 -17.37 -10.94
C LEU A 51 22.24 -16.19 -9.96
N ASN A 52 22.56 -15.01 -10.48
CA ASN A 52 22.55 -13.75 -9.75
C ASN A 52 22.17 -12.61 -10.70
N ILE A 53 21.93 -11.43 -10.15
CA ILE A 53 21.49 -10.27 -10.92
C ILE A 53 22.48 -9.82 -12.01
N LEU A 54 23.79 -10.07 -11.84
CA LEU A 54 24.81 -9.69 -12.82
C LEU A 54 24.79 -10.61 -14.05
N ASN A 55 24.42 -11.87 -13.86
CA ASN A 55 24.31 -12.85 -14.94
C ASN A 55 22.90 -12.92 -15.54
N TYR A 56 21.87 -12.59 -14.75
CA TYR A 56 20.48 -12.57 -15.16
C TYR A 56 19.78 -11.34 -14.57
N GLU A 57 19.72 -10.27 -15.36
CA GLU A 57 19.18 -8.95 -14.95
C GLU A 57 17.71 -9.00 -14.52
N TYR A 58 16.97 -10.04 -14.93
CA TYR A 58 15.56 -10.21 -14.61
C TYR A 58 15.30 -11.10 -13.39
N LEU A 59 16.34 -11.47 -12.62
CA LEU A 59 16.20 -12.41 -11.51
C LEU A 59 15.13 -11.97 -10.48
N TYR A 60 15.06 -10.66 -10.22
CA TYR A 60 14.12 -10.05 -9.29
C TYR A 60 12.83 -9.55 -9.94
N ASN A 61 12.72 -9.63 -11.27
CA ASN A 61 11.49 -9.34 -11.96
C ASN A 61 10.58 -10.55 -11.75
N GLY A 62 9.76 -10.50 -10.70
CA GLY A 62 8.72 -11.49 -10.44
C GLY A 62 7.74 -11.60 -11.61
N GLY A 63 6.94 -12.67 -11.66
CA GLY A 63 5.87 -12.81 -12.65
C GLY A 63 4.59 -12.01 -12.33
N GLY A 64 4.53 -11.36 -11.16
CA GLY A 64 3.40 -10.55 -10.71
C GLY A 64 2.35 -11.30 -9.86
N VAL A 65 1.17 -10.69 -9.76
CA VAL A 65 0.00 -11.22 -9.05
C VAL A 65 -1.22 -11.05 -9.95
N GLY A 66 -1.97 -12.13 -10.14
CA GLY A 66 -3.26 -12.12 -10.82
C GLY A 66 -4.41 -12.03 -9.81
N ILE A 67 -5.48 -11.32 -10.18
CA ILE A 67 -6.72 -11.27 -9.42
C ILE A 67 -7.88 -11.59 -10.36
N GLY A 68 -8.74 -12.50 -9.96
CA GLY A 68 -9.90 -12.94 -10.74
C GLY A 68 -10.80 -13.86 -9.91
N ASP A 69 -11.97 -14.21 -10.42
CA ASP A 69 -12.82 -15.24 -9.80
C ASP A 69 -12.58 -16.55 -10.56
N PHE A 70 -11.69 -17.39 -10.05
CA PHE A 70 -11.30 -18.66 -10.66
C PHE A 70 -12.17 -19.82 -10.17
N ASN A 71 -12.69 -19.71 -8.94
CA ASN A 71 -13.47 -20.77 -8.32
C ASN A 71 -15.01 -20.60 -8.51
N ASN A 72 -15.45 -19.47 -9.07
CA ASN A 72 -16.84 -19.06 -9.35
C ASN A 72 -17.70 -18.82 -8.09
N ASP A 73 -17.13 -18.31 -7.01
CA ASP A 73 -17.87 -17.95 -5.79
C ASP A 73 -18.27 -16.46 -5.74
N SER A 74 -18.01 -15.71 -6.82
CA SER A 74 -18.21 -14.25 -6.91
C SER A 74 -17.33 -13.42 -5.98
N LEU A 75 -16.28 -14.01 -5.40
CA LEU A 75 -15.23 -13.30 -4.66
C LEU A 75 -13.95 -13.24 -5.51
N PRO A 76 -13.10 -12.20 -5.31
CA PRO A 76 -11.80 -12.16 -5.95
C PRO A 76 -10.85 -13.18 -5.30
N ASP A 77 -10.35 -14.11 -6.11
CA ASP A 77 -9.21 -14.95 -5.81
C ASP A 77 -7.90 -14.22 -6.16
N ILE A 78 -6.82 -14.60 -5.47
CA ILE A 78 -5.47 -14.08 -5.68
C ILE A 78 -4.58 -15.22 -6.17
N TYR A 79 -3.82 -14.99 -7.22
CA TYR A 79 -2.86 -15.95 -7.78
C TYR A 79 -1.46 -15.33 -7.87
N PHE A 80 -0.49 -15.98 -7.26
CA PHE A 80 0.91 -15.58 -7.19
C PHE A 80 1.76 -16.37 -8.17
N THR A 81 2.68 -15.68 -8.84
CA THR A 81 3.69 -16.33 -9.68
C THR A 81 5.03 -16.41 -8.94
N GLY A 82 5.65 -17.59 -8.94
CA GLY A 82 7.00 -17.80 -8.40
C GLY A 82 8.05 -17.83 -9.50
N ASN A 83 9.24 -17.30 -9.22
CA ASN A 83 10.39 -17.37 -10.13
C ASN A 83 11.14 -18.70 -9.95
N LEU A 84 11.48 -19.03 -8.71
CA LEU A 84 12.23 -20.25 -8.32
C LEU A 84 11.44 -21.14 -7.35
N VAL A 85 10.17 -20.80 -7.14
CA VAL A 85 9.20 -21.55 -6.33
C VAL A 85 7.95 -21.80 -7.18
N ASN A 86 7.07 -22.68 -6.72
CA ASN A 86 5.79 -22.92 -7.41
C ASN A 86 4.90 -21.67 -7.38
N ASN A 87 4.05 -21.54 -8.40
CA ASN A 87 2.92 -20.61 -8.35
C ASN A 87 1.92 -21.05 -7.28
N ALA A 88 1.21 -20.10 -6.69
CA ALA A 88 0.27 -20.32 -5.59
C ALA A 88 -1.05 -19.60 -5.85
#